data_AF-A0A0F3IIU5-F1
#
_entry.id   AF-A0A0F3IIU5-F1
#
_cell.length_a   1.000
_cell.length_b   1.000
_cell.length_c   1.000
_cell.angle_alpha   90.00
_cell.angle_beta   90.00
_cell.angle_gamma   90.00
#
_symmetry.space_group_name_H-M   'P 1'
#
loop_
_entity.id
_entity.type
_entity.pdbx_description
1 polymer ?
#
loop_
_entity_poly.entity_id
_entity_poly.type
_entity_poly.pdbx_seq_one_letter_code
_entity_poly.pdbx_strand_id
1 'polypeptide(L)'
;MNSFEANAKTFAHAVRSHWGIENSLHWRLDVVMREDDCRIRMGNAPSIFAMLRHLCLNLFQTEPSKLSLKRKRMKAALNDDYRANVVFGLAF
;
A
#
# COMPACT_ATOMS: atom_id res chain seq x y z
N MET A 1 16.80 14.72 -23.47
CA MET A 1 17.25 15.78 -22.54
C MET A 1 17.21 15.16 -21.15
N ASN A 2 18.34 14.79 -20.57
CA ASN A 2 18.37 14.20 -19.23
C ASN A 2 18.45 15.35 -18.23
N SER A 3 17.63 15.31 -17.16
CA SER A 3 17.56 16.32 -16.12
C SER A 3 18.75 16.31 -15.15
N PHE A 4 19.77 15.48 -15.42
CA PHE A 4 20.97 15.31 -14.61
C PHE A 4 22.14 14.87 -15.50
N GLU A 5 23.37 15.19 -15.08
CA GLU A 5 24.59 14.72 -15.76
C GLU A 5 24.67 13.19 -15.74
N ALA A 6 25.18 12.60 -16.83
CA ALA A 6 25.29 11.16 -17.01
C ALA A 6 26.38 10.55 -16.12
N ASN A 7 26.09 10.40 -14.82
CA ASN A 7 26.94 9.73 -13.84
C ASN A 7 26.40 8.32 -13.55
N ALA A 8 27.21 7.30 -13.84
CA ALA A 8 26.85 5.90 -13.65
C ALA A 8 26.48 5.54 -12.20
N LYS A 9 27.14 6.15 -11.20
CA LYS A 9 26.83 5.91 -9.78
C LYS A 9 25.47 6.51 -9.41
N THR A 10 25.20 7.74 -9.84
CA THR A 10 23.91 8.41 -9.62
C THR A 10 22.77 7.65 -10.28
N PHE A 11 22.97 7.19 -11.52
CA PHE A 11 22.00 6.38 -12.23
C PHE A 11 21.73 5.05 -11.51
N ALA A 12 22.78 4.31 -11.12
CA ALA A 12 22.62 3.05 -10.40
C ALA A 12 21.92 3.23 -9.03
N HIS A 13 22.20 4.34 -8.32
CA HIS A 13 21.49 4.68 -7.09
C HIS A 13 20.00 4.94 -7.36
N ALA A 14 19.67 5.78 -8.35
CA ALA A 14 18.28 6.08 -8.72
C ALA A 14 17.49 4.82 -9.10
N VAL A 15 18.08 3.93 -9.90
CA VAL A 15 17.47 2.64 -10.27
C VAL A 15 17.18 1.79 -9.04
N ARG A 16 18.14 1.65 -8.12
CA ARG A 16 17.93 0.88 -6.88
C ARG A 16 16.86 1.49 -5.98
N SER A 17 16.87 2.81 -5.81
CA SER A 17 15.83 3.51 -5.04
C SER A 17 14.45 3.32 -5.63
N HIS A 18 14.33 3.38 -6.96
CA HIS A 18 13.07 3.13 -7.67
C HIS A 18 12.57 1.70 -7.45
N TRP A 19 13.42 0.69 -7.61
CA TRP A 19 13.05 -0.71 -7.30
C TRP A 19 12.68 -0.92 -5.83
N GLY A 20 13.24 -0.13 -4.91
CA GLY A 20 12.83 -0.13 -3.51
C GLY A 20 11.35 0.24 -3.32
N ILE A 21 10.82 1.17 -4.13
CA ILE A 21 9.40 1.54 -4.10
C ILE A 21 8.55 0.39 -4.65
N GLU A 22 8.96 -0.24 -5.74
CA GLU A 22 8.24 -1.38 -6.33
C GLU A 22 8.10 -2.54 -5.35
N ASN A 23 9.23 -2.94 -4.76
CA ASN A 23 9.25 -4.06 -3.82
C ASN A 23 8.55 -3.75 -2.50
N SER A 24 8.61 -2.50 -2.04
CA SER A 24 8.01 -2.13 -0.76
C SER A 24 6.54 -1.77 -0.90
N LEU A 25 6.11 -0.97 -1.87
CA LEU A 25 4.73 -0.48 -2.00
C LEU A 25 3.90 -1.33 -2.96
N HIS A 26 4.33 -1.46 -4.21
CA HIS A 26 3.53 -2.09 -5.27
C HIS A 26 3.21 -3.54 -4.95
N TRP A 27 4.21 -4.33 -4.54
CA TRP A 27 3.95 -5.73 -4.14
C TRP A 27 2.88 -5.88 -3.04
N ARG A 28 2.85 -4.94 -2.07
CA ARG A 28 1.82 -4.95 -1.01
C ARG A 28 0.44 -4.64 -1.57
N LEU A 29 0.32 -3.74 -2.54
CA LEU A 29 -0.94 -3.41 -3.19
C LEU A 29 -1.43 -4.56 -4.08
N ASP A 30 -0.55 -5.05 -4.94
CA ASP A 30 -0.82 -6.11 -5.91
C ASP A 30 -1.27 -7.40 -5.21
N VAL A 31 -0.46 -7.88 -4.26
CA VAL A 31 -0.67 -9.20 -3.65
C VAL A 31 -1.53 -9.13 -2.39
N VAL A 32 -1.23 -8.22 -1.46
CA VAL A 32 -1.90 -8.21 -0.15
C VAL A 32 -3.26 -7.51 -0.22
N MET A 33 -3.35 -6.43 -1.00
CA MET A 33 -4.59 -5.67 -1.25
C MET A 33 -5.32 -6.11 -2.53
N ARG A 34 -4.79 -7.12 -3.23
CA ARG A 34 -5.41 -7.77 -4.40
C ARG A 34 -5.74 -6.78 -5.51
N GLU A 35 -4.79 -5.93 -5.84
CA GLU A 35 -4.94 -4.95 -6.91
C GLU A 35 -5.01 -5.62 -8.29
N ASP A 36 -4.08 -6.51 -8.60
CA ASP A 36 -4.04 -7.25 -9.88
C ASP A 36 -5.30 -8.10 -10.12
N ASP A 37 -5.84 -8.69 -9.05
CA ASP A 37 -7.05 -9.52 -9.12
C ASP A 37 -8.32 -8.69 -9.39
N CYS A 38 -8.26 -7.35 -9.27
CA CYS A 38 -9.44 -6.50 -9.31
C CYS A 38 -9.98 -6.31 -10.73
N ARG A 39 -11.25 -6.66 -10.92
CA ARG A 39 -11.94 -6.57 -12.21
C ARG A 39 -12.80 -5.31 -12.38
N ILE A 40 -12.68 -4.34 -11.47
CA ILE A 40 -13.41 -3.07 -11.57
C ILE A 40 -12.84 -2.26 -12.73
N ARG A 41 -13.69 -1.90 -13.70
CA ARG A 41 -13.30 -1.15 -14.92
C ARG A 41 -14.24 -0.01 -15.31
N MET A 42 -15.29 0.25 -14.51
CA MET A 42 -16.34 1.20 -14.88
C MET A 42 -16.08 2.60 -14.29
N GLY A 43 -16.16 3.62 -15.14
CA GLY A 43 -16.10 5.03 -14.75
C GLY A 43 -14.87 5.33 -13.87
N ASN A 44 -15.09 6.07 -12.78
CA ASN A 44 -14.04 6.46 -11.84
C ASN A 44 -13.72 5.39 -10.78
N ALA A 45 -14.41 4.24 -10.80
CA ALA A 45 -14.26 3.22 -9.76
C ALA A 45 -12.82 2.68 -9.63
N PRO A 46 -12.03 2.46 -10.70
CA PRO A 46 -10.63 2.02 -10.56
C PRO A 46 -9.77 2.99 -9.75
N SER A 47 -9.89 4.30 -10.02
CA SER A 47 -9.13 5.35 -9.33
C SER A 47 -9.56 5.48 -7.87
N ILE A 48 -10.87 5.47 -7.61
CA ILE A 48 -11.42 5.52 -6.24
C ILE A 48 -10.90 4.32 -5.45
N PHE A 49 -10.93 3.13 -6.03
CA PHE A 49 -10.51 1.92 -5.33
C PHE A 49 -9.00 1.88 -5.08
N ALA A 50 -8.18 2.40 -6.02
CA ALA A 50 -6.75 2.59 -5.80
C ALA A 50 -6.51 3.52 -4.59
N MET A 51 -7.17 4.68 -4.53
CA MET A 51 -7.05 5.59 -3.38
C MET A 51 -7.46 4.93 -2.06
N LEU A 52 -8.55 4.16 -2.06
CA LEU A 52 -9.00 3.43 -0.86
C LEU A 52 -7.96 2.39 -0.41
N ARG A 53 -7.32 1.66 -1.33
CA ARG A 53 -6.24 0.72 -0.97
C ARG A 53 -5.06 1.44 -0.32
N HIS A 54 -4.63 2.57 -0.89
CA HIS A 54 -3.55 3.37 -0.30
C HIS A 54 -3.92 3.89 1.09
N LEU A 55 -5.15 4.37 1.28
CA LEU A 55 -5.66 4.79 2.59
C LEU A 55 -5.59 3.63 3.60
N CYS A 56 -6.17 2.47 3.27
CA CYS A 56 -6.14 1.31 4.15
C CYS A 56 -4.71 0.83 4.45
N LEU A 57 -3.81 0.85 3.46
CA LEU A 57 -2.42 0.47 3.65
C LEU A 57 -1.72 1.39 4.66
N ASN A 58 -1.95 2.70 4.57
CA ASN A 58 -1.41 3.67 5.52
C ASN A 58 -1.96 3.46 6.94
N LEU A 59 -3.27 3.23 7.08
CA LEU A 59 -3.88 2.92 8.38
C LEU A 59 -3.30 1.64 9.01
N PHE A 60 -3.06 0.61 8.20
CA PHE A 60 -2.43 -0.61 8.71
C PHE A 60 -0.95 -0.44 9.09
N GLN A 61 -0.27 0.55 8.52
CA GLN A 61 1.10 0.88 8.91
C GLN A 61 1.15 1.67 10.22
N THR A 62 0.15 2.50 10.51
CA THR A 62 0.06 3.26 11.77
C THR A 62 -0.52 2.43 12.92
N GLU A 63 -1.27 1.36 12.62
CA GLU A 63 -1.76 0.44 13.64
C GLU A 63 -0.60 -0.29 14.36
N PRO A 64 -0.54 -0.30 15.70
CA PRO A 64 0.67 -0.66 16.46
C PRO A 64 0.99 -2.15 16.51
N SER A 65 0.06 -3.05 16.18
CA SER A 65 0.32 -4.49 16.28
C SER A 65 1.45 -4.94 15.34
N LYS A 66 2.24 -5.91 15.78
CA LYS A 66 3.29 -6.58 14.99
C LYS A 66 2.73 -7.62 14.00
N LEU A 67 1.44 -7.57 13.71
CA LEU A 67 0.80 -8.48 12.75
C LEU A 67 1.27 -8.15 11.33
N SER A 68 1.40 -9.18 10.50
CA SER A 68 1.63 -8.96 9.06
C SER A 68 0.44 -8.24 8.43
N LEU A 69 0.68 -7.47 7.37
CA LEU A 69 -0.38 -6.73 6.68
C LEU A 69 -1.57 -7.61 6.27
N LYS A 70 -1.29 -8.84 5.80
CA LYS A 70 -2.32 -9.84 5.48
C LYS A 70 -3.19 -10.19 6.69
N ARG A 71 -2.58 -10.35 7.87
CA ARG A 71 -3.30 -10.62 9.14
C ARG A 71 -4.08 -9.41 9.62
N LYS A 72 -3.51 -8.20 9.53
CA LYS A 72 -4.24 -6.96 9.84
C LYS A 72 -5.49 -6.80 8.97
N ARG A 73 -5.35 -6.99 7.66
CA ARG A 73 -6.47 -6.98 6.70
C ARG A 73 -7.53 -8.01 7.05
N MET A 74 -7.14 -9.26 7.31
CA MET A 74 -8.08 -10.32 7.68
C MET A 74 -8.77 -10.05 9.02
N LYS A 75 -8.03 -9.56 10.02
CA LYS A 75 -8.56 -9.25 11.34
C LYS A 75 -9.57 -8.09 11.26
N ALA A 76 -9.28 -7.04 10.50
CA ALA A 76 -10.22 -5.95 10.24
C ALA A 76 -11.48 -6.43 9.52
N ALA A 77 -11.38 -7.44 8.65
CA ALA A 77 -12.54 -8.02 8.00
C ALA A 77 -13.43 -8.87 8.95
N LEU A 78 -12.86 -9.42 10.02
CA LEU A 78 -13.53 -10.36 10.92
C LEU A 78 -13.91 -9.79 12.30
N ASN A 79 -13.33 -8.67 12.71
CA ASN A 79 -13.52 -8.10 14.03
C ASN A 79 -13.82 -6.59 13.91
N ASP A 80 -15.02 -6.23 14.33
CA ASP A 80 -15.57 -4.88 14.18
C ASP A 80 -14.88 -3.88 15.10
N ASP A 81 -14.54 -4.26 16.33
CA ASP A 81 -13.83 -3.39 17.27
C ASP A 81 -12.42 -3.07 16.78
N TYR A 82 -11.70 -4.08 16.28
CA TYR A 82 -10.38 -3.90 15.68
C TYR A 82 -10.47 -3.05 14.42
N ARG A 83 -11.49 -3.25 13.58
CA ARG A 83 -11.72 -2.42 12.39
C ARG A 83 -12.00 -0.96 12.77
N ALA A 84 -12.84 -0.74 13.78
CA ALA A 84 -13.15 0.59 14.29
C ALA A 84 -11.90 1.28 14.85
N ASN A 85 -11.07 0.58 15.61
CA ASN A 85 -9.80 1.10 16.11
C ASN A 85 -8.86 1.48 14.95
N VAL A 86 -8.70 0.63 13.94
CA VAL A 86 -7.88 0.94 12.74
C VAL A 86 -8.37 2.20 12.02
N VAL A 87 -9.68 2.38 11.88
CA VAL A 87 -10.27 3.48 11.10
C VAL A 87 -10.31 4.79 11.88
N PHE A 88 -10.64 4.74 13.17
CA PHE A 88 -10.90 5.93 13.99
C PHE A 88 -9.80 6.23 15.01
N GLY A 89 -8.82 5.34 15.19
CA GLY A 89 -7.79 5.46 16.23
C GLY A 89 -8.34 5.30 17.66
N LEU A 90 -9.52 4.70 17.80
CA LEU A 90 -10.14 4.47 19.11
C LEU A 90 -9.44 3.30 19.79
N ALA A 91 -8.46 3.60 20.65
CA ALA A 91 -7.90 2.64 21.58
C ALA A 91 -8.98 2.26 22.61
N PHE A 92 -9.52 1.04 22.51
CA PHE A 92 -10.28 0.39 23.56
C PHE A 92 -9.40 -0.64 24.26
#